data_AF-A0A955NJ12-F1
#
_entry.id   AF-A0A955NJ12-F1
#
_cell.length_a   1.000
_cell.length_b   1.000
_cell.length_c   1.000
_cell.angle_alpha   90.00
_cell.angle_beta   90.00
_cell.angle_gamma   90.00
#
_symmetry.space_group_name_H-M   'P 1'
#
loop_
_entity.id
_entity.type
_entity.pdbx_description
1 polymer ?
#
loop_
_entity_poly.entity_id
_entity_poly.type
_entity_poly.pdbx_seq_one_letter_code
_entity_poly.pdbx_strand_id
1 'polypeptide(L)'
;MKPFLLPIFLCLASLASAESIPLWDPGKPVPKTDEITQLEGVRHEVIKERDPDRDGYSWLHGVALAWWGDRLYASFGLNKGKENTVTEEFGIFWSEDDGETWSEVVVLDPGTEQAAVSHGVFLAAEDALWAFQGAFEGTRKNVCMRAYRLAPNSKEWESLGVVARDHFWPMAEPVL
;
A
#
# COMPACT_ATOMS: atom_id res chain seq x y z
N MET A 1 -53.42 -17.76 11.01
CA MET A 1 -52.00 -17.36 10.88
C MET A 1 -51.87 -16.45 9.68
N LYS A 2 -51.49 -15.18 9.87
CA LYS A 2 -51.24 -14.23 8.77
C LYS A 2 -49.76 -14.32 8.36
N PRO A 3 -49.42 -14.43 7.06
CA PRO A 3 -48.04 -14.42 6.62
C PRO A 3 -47.46 -13.00 6.74
N PHE A 4 -46.26 -12.92 7.32
CA PHE A 4 -45.48 -11.69 7.44
C PHE A 4 -44.69 -11.53 6.13
N LEU A 5 -45.06 -10.55 5.29
CA LEU A 5 -44.25 -10.17 4.12
C LEU A 5 -43.14 -9.23 4.59
N LEU A 6 -41.89 -9.65 4.42
CA LEU A 6 -40.70 -8.80 4.58
C LEU A 6 -40.53 -7.96 3.30
N PRO A 7 -40.45 -6.62 3.36
CA PRO A 7 -40.18 -5.82 2.18
C PRO A 7 -38.69 -5.93 1.83
N ILE A 8 -38.40 -6.48 0.65
CA ILE A 8 -37.07 -6.42 0.05
C ILE A 8 -36.88 -4.99 -0.46
N PHE A 9 -36.05 -4.20 0.21
CA PHE A 9 -35.57 -2.93 -0.33
C PHE A 9 -34.50 -3.24 -1.40
N LEU A 10 -34.89 -3.15 -2.67
CA LEU A 10 -33.96 -3.10 -3.77
C LEU A 10 -33.30 -1.71 -3.77
N CYS A 11 -32.06 -1.61 -3.30
CA CYS A 11 -31.20 -0.46 -3.61
C CYS A 11 -30.85 -0.55 -5.11
N LEU A 12 -31.61 0.15 -5.95
CA LEU A 12 -31.14 0.48 -7.30
C LEU A 12 -30.02 1.51 -7.15
N ALA A 13 -28.77 1.04 -7.13
CA ALA A 13 -27.64 1.91 -7.37
C ALA A 13 -27.78 2.46 -8.80
N SER A 14 -27.98 3.77 -8.92
CA SER A 14 -27.90 4.47 -10.19
C SER A 14 -26.47 4.29 -10.72
N LEU A 15 -26.30 3.45 -11.74
CA LEU A 15 -25.13 3.45 -12.61
C LEU A 15 -25.15 4.77 -13.41
N ALA A 16 -24.82 5.87 -12.73
CA ALA A 16 -24.48 7.10 -13.42
C ALA A 16 -23.19 6.79 -14.19
N SER A 17 -23.30 6.65 -15.51
CA SER A 17 -22.15 6.72 -16.40
C SER A 17 -21.49 8.06 -16.14
N ALA A 18 -20.43 8.07 -15.33
CA ALA A 18 -19.63 9.26 -15.14
C ALA A 18 -19.16 9.72 -16.52
N GLU A 19 -19.46 10.96 -16.91
CA GLU A 19 -18.86 11.51 -18.13
C GLU A 19 -17.34 11.40 -17.99
N SER A 20 -16.69 10.78 -18.98
CA SER A 20 -15.25 10.67 -19.00
C SER A 20 -14.66 12.08 -19.19
N ILE A 21 -14.16 12.67 -18.10
CA ILE A 21 -13.43 13.93 -18.17
C ILE A 21 -12.01 13.58 -18.67
N PRO A 22 -11.59 14.05 -19.85
CA PRO A 22 -10.27 13.75 -20.35
C PRO A 22 -9.22 14.39 -19.42
N LEU A 23 -8.27 13.58 -18.94
CA LEU A 23 -7.15 14.07 -18.10
C LEU A 23 -6.20 14.98 -18.88
N TRP A 24 -6.20 14.89 -20.20
CA TRP A 24 -5.35 15.65 -21.09
C TRP A 24 -6.15 16.15 -22.30
N ASP A 25 -5.81 17.34 -22.80
CA ASP A 25 -6.41 17.89 -24.01
C ASP A 25 -6.08 16.99 -25.22
N PRO A 26 -7.06 16.33 -25.86
CA PRO A 26 -6.81 15.40 -26.97
C PRO A 26 -6.17 16.07 -28.20
N GLY A 27 -6.28 17.40 -28.32
CA GLY A 27 -5.65 18.18 -29.39
C GLY A 27 -4.19 18.53 -29.15
N LYS A 28 -3.63 18.21 -27.97
CA LYS A 28 -2.26 18.52 -27.59
C LYS A 28 -1.46 17.24 -27.34
N PRO A 29 -0.22 17.13 -27.86
CA PRO A 29 0.65 16.04 -27.46
C PRO A 29 0.94 16.11 -25.95
N VAL A 30 1.13 14.96 -25.33
CA VAL A 30 1.68 14.89 -23.97
C VAL A 30 3.13 15.40 -24.02
N PRO A 31 3.54 16.33 -23.15
CA PRO A 31 4.89 16.89 -23.15
C PRO A 31 5.95 15.81 -22.94
N LYS A 32 7.09 15.98 -23.59
CA LYS A 32 8.29 15.21 -23.27
C LYS A 32 8.86 15.66 -21.92
N THR A 33 9.66 14.81 -21.30
CA THR A 33 10.26 15.09 -19.99
C THR A 33 11.03 16.41 -19.94
N ASP A 34 11.74 16.77 -21.02
CA ASP A 34 12.52 18.01 -21.15
C ASP A 34 11.66 19.26 -21.42
N GLU A 35 10.38 19.08 -21.72
CA GLU A 35 9.38 20.15 -21.93
C GLU A 35 8.59 20.44 -20.65
N ILE A 36 8.71 19.60 -19.61
CA ILE A 36 8.01 19.78 -18.33
C ILE A 36 8.74 20.85 -17.50
N THR A 37 8.02 21.92 -17.19
CA THR A 37 8.53 22.95 -16.27
C THR A 37 8.55 22.40 -14.85
N GLN A 38 9.68 22.54 -14.15
CA GLN A 38 9.75 22.23 -12.73
C GLN A 38 8.86 23.20 -11.95
N LEU A 39 8.02 22.66 -11.08
CA LEU A 39 7.17 23.45 -10.21
C LEU A 39 8.01 24.14 -9.14
N GLU A 40 7.76 25.43 -8.92
CA GLU A 40 8.39 26.18 -7.83
C GLU A 40 7.95 25.59 -6.48
N GLY A 41 8.91 25.45 -5.55
CA GLY A 41 8.64 24.91 -4.21
C GLY A 41 8.51 23.39 -4.12
N VAL A 42 8.71 22.65 -5.22
CA VAL A 42 8.78 21.17 -5.19
C VAL A 42 10.21 20.72 -4.94
N ARG A 43 10.37 19.81 -3.98
CA ARG A 43 11.63 19.12 -3.67
C ARG A 43 11.50 17.63 -3.98
N HIS A 44 12.62 17.00 -4.31
CA HIS A 44 12.73 15.56 -4.46
C HIS A 44 13.58 15.03 -3.31
N GLU A 45 12.97 14.19 -2.47
CA GLU A 45 13.64 13.55 -1.34
C GLU A 45 13.62 12.04 -1.52
N VAL A 46 14.69 11.39 -1.09
CA VAL A 46 14.80 9.92 -1.12
C VAL A 46 14.39 9.35 0.23
N ILE A 47 13.31 8.58 0.23
CA ILE A 47 12.81 7.90 1.44
C ILE A 47 13.72 6.73 1.83
N LYS A 48 14.06 5.89 0.85
CA LYS A 48 14.90 4.71 1.04
C LYS A 48 15.78 4.49 -0.18
N GLU A 49 17.09 4.72 -0.01
CA GLU A 49 18.09 4.35 -1.01
C GLU A 49 18.20 2.83 -1.14
N ARG A 50 18.48 2.35 -2.36
CA ARG A 50 18.80 0.95 -2.62
C ARG A 50 20.29 0.72 -2.30
N ASP A 51 20.55 0.10 -1.15
CA ASP A 51 21.90 -0.17 -0.65
C ASP A 51 22.03 -1.62 -0.13
N PRO A 52 22.15 -2.60 -1.04
CA PRO A 52 22.19 -4.02 -0.68
C PRO A 52 23.44 -4.40 0.13
N ASP A 53 24.53 -3.64 0.04
CA ASP A 53 25.74 -3.92 0.83
C ASP A 53 25.53 -3.58 2.30
N ARG A 54 24.68 -2.58 2.60
CA ARG A 54 24.33 -2.18 3.96
C ARG A 54 23.21 -3.00 4.58
N ASP A 55 22.12 -3.23 3.85
CA ASP A 55 20.89 -3.83 4.41
C ASP A 55 20.41 -5.11 3.71
N GLY A 56 21.09 -5.53 2.65
CA GLY A 56 20.77 -6.76 1.93
C GLY A 56 19.59 -6.65 0.97
N TYR A 57 18.83 -5.55 0.94
CA TYR A 57 17.66 -5.42 0.07
C TYR A 57 18.07 -4.96 -1.33
N SER A 58 18.07 -5.91 -2.27
CA SER A 58 18.43 -5.66 -3.66
C SER A 58 17.26 -5.22 -4.54
N TRP A 59 16.03 -5.34 -4.02
CA TRP A 59 14.79 -4.91 -4.66
C TRP A 59 13.90 -4.16 -3.66
N LEU A 60 13.35 -3.04 -4.13
CA LEU A 60 12.44 -2.15 -3.44
C LEU A 60 11.30 -1.84 -4.41
N HIS A 61 10.04 -1.97 -4.01
CA HIS A 61 8.91 -1.66 -4.89
C HIS A 61 7.65 -1.27 -4.14
N GLY A 62 6.82 -0.46 -4.78
CA GLY A 62 5.49 -0.08 -4.31
C GLY A 62 5.52 0.68 -2.99
N VAL A 63 5.30 1.99 -3.05
CA VAL A 63 5.30 2.84 -1.84
C VAL A 63 3.89 3.01 -1.29
N ALA A 64 3.72 2.80 0.02
CA ALA A 64 2.58 3.32 0.77
C ALA A 64 3.03 4.47 1.65
N LEU A 65 2.27 5.57 1.66
CA LEU A 65 2.51 6.74 2.51
C LEU A 65 1.23 7.13 3.22
N ALA A 66 1.33 7.42 4.52
CA ALA A 66 0.22 7.97 5.29
C ALA A 66 0.72 8.75 6.50
N TRP A 67 0.02 9.84 6.79
CA TRP A 67 0.15 10.55 8.04
C TRP A 67 -0.56 9.80 9.16
N TRP A 68 0.08 9.67 10.31
CA TRP A 68 -0.53 9.16 11.53
C TRP A 68 0.05 9.86 12.76
N GLY A 69 -0.78 10.70 13.40
CA GLY A 69 -0.27 11.69 14.35
C GLY A 69 0.70 12.65 13.66
N ASP A 70 1.81 12.96 14.33
CA ASP A 70 2.86 13.86 13.82
C ASP A 70 3.93 13.13 12.98
N ARG A 71 3.64 11.90 12.52
CA ARG A 71 4.57 11.07 11.76
C ARG A 71 4.06 10.77 10.37
N LEU A 72 4.94 10.91 9.38
CA LEU A 72 4.72 10.39 8.03
C LEU A 72 5.28 8.97 7.97
N TYR A 73 4.39 7.98 7.87
CA TYR A 73 4.79 6.59 7.72
C TYR A 73 4.97 6.22 6.25
N ALA A 74 5.99 5.41 5.98
CA ALA A 74 6.23 4.77 4.69
C ALA A 74 6.35 3.25 4.82
N SER A 75 5.98 2.53 3.76
CA SER A 75 6.23 1.10 3.57
C SER A 75 6.58 0.83 2.13
N PHE A 76 7.44 -0.16 1.92
CA PHE A 76 7.81 -0.70 0.60
C PHE A 76 7.85 -2.21 0.65
N GLY A 77 7.76 -2.85 -0.50
CA GLY A 77 8.14 -4.23 -0.68
C GLY A 77 9.65 -4.29 -0.60
N LEU A 78 10.19 -4.94 0.43
CA LEU A 78 11.61 -5.10 0.65
C LEU A 78 12.01 -6.52 0.28
N ASN A 79 13.01 -6.72 -0.57
CA ASN A 79 13.41 -8.06 -0.93
C ASN A 79 14.93 -8.23 -1.02
N LYS A 80 15.44 -9.27 -0.34
CA LYS A 80 16.84 -9.68 -0.41
C LYS A 80 17.14 -10.46 -1.69
N GLY A 81 16.14 -11.15 -2.22
CA GLY A 81 16.16 -11.85 -3.49
C GLY A 81 15.64 -11.00 -4.65
N LYS A 82 15.03 -11.68 -5.63
CA LYS A 82 14.37 -11.05 -6.79
C LYS A 82 12.90 -10.83 -6.50
N GLU A 83 12.29 -9.89 -7.21
CA GLU A 83 10.85 -9.68 -7.24
C GLU A 83 10.05 -11.00 -7.24
N ASN A 84 8.97 -11.04 -6.45
CA ASN A 84 8.02 -12.13 -6.34
C ASN A 84 8.62 -13.43 -5.76
N THR A 85 9.56 -13.31 -4.82
CA THR A 85 10.14 -14.46 -4.10
C THR A 85 9.81 -14.42 -2.60
N VAL A 86 9.95 -15.56 -1.91
CA VAL A 86 9.61 -15.72 -0.49
C VAL A 86 10.41 -14.82 0.47
N THR A 87 11.46 -14.16 -0.01
CA THR A 87 12.28 -13.24 0.80
C THR A 87 11.77 -11.80 0.78
N GLU A 88 10.52 -11.57 0.33
CA GLU A 88 9.85 -10.28 0.53
C GLU A 88 9.38 -10.13 1.97
N GLU A 89 9.70 -8.98 2.53
CA GLU A 89 9.43 -8.61 3.90
C GLU A 89 8.62 -7.31 3.95
N PHE A 90 7.68 -7.23 4.89
CA PHE A 90 6.98 -6.00 5.21
C PHE A 90 7.80 -5.22 6.24
N GLY A 91 8.34 -4.08 5.80
CA GLY A 91 8.99 -3.11 6.66
C GLY A 91 8.33 -1.74 6.63
N ILE A 92 8.48 -1.03 7.74
CA ILE A 92 8.03 0.36 7.89
C ILE A 92 9.19 1.30 8.16
N PHE A 93 8.94 2.57 7.85
CA PHE A 93 9.80 3.71 8.10
C PHE A 93 8.90 4.85 8.53
N TRP A 94 9.43 5.83 9.25
CA TRP A 94 8.70 7.06 9.47
C TRP A 94 9.63 8.27 9.48
N SER A 95 9.06 9.42 9.14
CA SER A 95 9.66 10.73 9.31
C SER A 95 8.92 11.49 10.41
N GLU A 96 9.66 12.31 11.16
CA GLU A 96 9.15 13.24 12.18
C GLU A 96 9.34 14.72 11.75
N ASP A 97 9.78 14.95 10.51
CA ASP A 97 10.18 16.23 9.94
C ASP A 97 9.72 16.39 8.48
N ASP A 98 8.45 16.04 8.21
CA ASP A 98 7.80 16.25 6.91
C ASP A 98 8.53 15.60 5.72
N GLY A 99 9.15 14.45 5.96
CA GLY A 99 9.85 13.63 4.97
C GLY A 99 11.28 14.08 4.67
N GLU A 100 11.87 14.99 5.45
CA GLU A 100 13.26 15.43 5.30
C GLU A 100 14.25 14.35 5.75
N THR A 101 13.98 13.69 6.87
CA THR A 101 14.75 12.54 7.36
C THR A 101 13.86 11.36 7.70
N TRP A 102 14.42 10.16 7.60
CA TRP A 102 13.70 8.90 7.77
C TRP A 102 14.39 8.01 8.78
N SER A 103 13.59 7.30 9.57
CA SER A 103 14.06 6.26 10.47
C SER A 103 14.78 5.14 9.72
N GLU A 104 15.49 4.28 10.47
CA GLU A 104 15.89 2.98 9.94
C GLU A 104 14.65 2.12 9.62
N VAL A 105 14.85 1.11 8.78
CA VAL A 105 13.83 0.10 8.46
C VAL A 105 13.47 -0.65 9.74
N VAL A 106 12.17 -0.75 10.05
CA VAL A 106 11.67 -1.73 11.02
C VAL A 106 10.89 -2.80 10.27
N VAL A 107 11.44 -4.02 10.20
CA VAL A 107 10.74 -5.18 9.64
C VAL A 107 9.65 -5.63 10.62
N LEU A 108 8.38 -5.47 10.23
CA LEU A 108 7.24 -5.90 11.03
C LEU A 108 6.86 -7.35 10.74
N ASP A 109 7.05 -7.79 9.49
CA ASP A 109 6.75 -9.16 9.09
C ASP A 109 7.79 -9.67 8.08
N PRO A 110 8.72 -10.54 8.50
CA PRO A 110 9.71 -11.11 7.60
C PRO A 110 9.13 -12.21 6.69
N GLY A 111 7.82 -12.50 6.79
CA GLY A 111 7.24 -13.67 6.17
C GLY A 111 7.65 -14.97 6.85
N THR A 112 7.67 -16.05 6.08
CA THR A 112 8.12 -17.39 6.47
C THR A 112 9.01 -17.97 5.37
N GLU A 113 9.59 -19.14 5.61
CA GLU A 113 10.34 -19.87 4.59
C GLU A 113 9.51 -20.19 3.32
N GLN A 114 8.17 -20.20 3.43
CA GLN A 114 7.26 -20.53 2.33
C GLN A 114 6.45 -19.33 1.83
N ALA A 115 6.32 -18.26 2.62
CA ALA A 115 5.43 -17.15 2.33
C ALA A 115 6.12 -15.80 2.50
N ALA A 116 5.93 -14.92 1.53
CA ALA A 116 6.40 -13.55 1.54
C ALA A 116 5.29 -12.59 1.97
N VAL A 117 5.68 -11.46 2.57
CA VAL A 117 4.80 -10.31 2.78
C VAL A 117 5.41 -9.12 2.04
N SER A 118 4.70 -8.65 1.03
CA SER A 118 5.15 -7.64 0.09
C SER A 118 4.64 -6.25 0.49
N HIS A 119 4.61 -5.35 -0.49
CA HIS A 119 4.00 -4.04 -0.44
C HIS A 119 2.47 -4.08 -0.47
N GLY A 120 1.89 -2.91 -0.23
CA GLY A 120 0.47 -2.75 0.02
C GLY A 120 0.11 -1.29 0.15
N VAL A 121 -0.95 -1.02 0.90
CA VAL A 121 -1.47 0.32 1.11
C VAL A 121 -1.66 0.62 2.59
N PHE A 122 -1.55 1.90 2.94
CA PHE A 122 -1.97 2.40 4.23
C PHE A 122 -3.36 3.02 4.15
N LEU A 123 -4.11 2.91 5.24
CA LEU A 123 -5.34 3.65 5.47
C LEU A 123 -5.29 4.25 6.87
N ALA A 124 -5.15 5.57 6.95
CA ALA A 124 -5.34 6.30 8.19
C ALA A 124 -6.84 6.51 8.42
N ALA A 125 -7.35 5.92 9.50
CA ALA A 125 -8.73 6.08 9.97
C ALA A 125 -8.72 6.64 11.39
N GLU A 126 -9.85 7.15 11.89
CA GLU A 126 -9.93 7.78 13.21
C GLU A 126 -9.44 6.88 14.35
N ASP A 127 -9.58 5.57 14.21
CA ASP A 127 -9.28 4.58 15.25
C ASP A 127 -7.92 3.90 15.10
N ALA A 128 -7.25 4.02 13.95
CA ALA A 128 -5.94 3.42 13.72
C ALA A 128 -5.32 3.83 12.37
N LEU A 129 -4.00 3.67 12.29
CA LEU A 129 -3.33 3.47 11.01
C LEU A 129 -3.36 1.98 10.65
N TRP A 130 -3.96 1.66 9.52
CA TRP A 130 -4.03 0.32 8.96
C TRP A 130 -2.99 0.13 7.87
N ALA A 131 -2.37 -1.04 7.84
CA ALA A 131 -1.53 -1.50 6.74
C ALA A 131 -2.12 -2.78 6.14
N PHE A 132 -2.44 -2.73 4.87
CA PHE A 132 -2.96 -3.85 4.10
C PHE A 132 -1.90 -4.31 3.11
N GLN A 133 -1.20 -5.40 3.45
CA GLN A 133 -0.08 -5.90 2.67
C GLN A 133 -0.47 -7.09 1.82
N GLY A 134 0.00 -7.11 0.58
CA GLY A 134 -0.10 -8.29 -0.25
C GLY A 134 0.86 -9.37 0.26
N ALA A 135 0.40 -10.62 0.32
CA ALA A 135 1.20 -11.76 0.75
C ALA A 135 0.99 -12.94 -0.20
N PHE A 136 1.99 -13.80 -0.32
CA PHE A 136 1.95 -14.92 -1.26
C PHE A 136 2.92 -16.03 -0.88
N GLU A 137 2.74 -17.21 -1.46
CA GLU A 137 3.62 -18.36 -1.28
C GLU A 137 4.54 -18.58 -2.48
N GLY A 138 5.75 -19.09 -2.23
CA GLY A 138 6.71 -19.45 -3.27
C GLY A 138 7.00 -18.29 -4.23
N THR A 139 6.65 -18.47 -5.50
CA THR A 139 6.77 -17.44 -6.55
C THR A 139 5.41 -16.84 -6.87
N ARG A 140 4.91 -15.96 -5.98
CA ARG A 140 3.61 -15.26 -6.09
C ARG A 140 2.40 -16.17 -6.33
N LYS A 141 2.33 -17.30 -5.62
CA LYS A 141 1.17 -18.20 -5.59
C LYS A 141 0.30 -17.91 -4.38
N ASN A 142 -0.95 -18.38 -4.40
CA ASN A 142 -1.86 -18.28 -3.26
C ASN A 142 -1.93 -16.87 -2.67
N VAL A 143 -2.02 -15.87 -3.57
CA VAL A 143 -2.02 -14.47 -3.20
C VAL A 143 -3.18 -14.18 -2.25
N CYS A 144 -2.88 -13.43 -1.19
CA CYS A 144 -3.82 -13.02 -0.17
C CYS A 144 -3.42 -11.64 0.37
N MET A 145 -4.27 -11.08 1.23
CA MET A 145 -3.97 -9.83 1.93
C MET A 145 -3.88 -10.09 3.43
N ARG A 146 -2.83 -9.53 4.04
CA ARG A 146 -2.65 -9.47 5.49
C ARG A 146 -2.91 -8.05 5.98
N ALA A 147 -3.41 -7.92 7.20
CA ALA A 147 -3.63 -6.62 7.82
C ALA A 147 -2.82 -6.47 9.10
N TYR A 148 -2.38 -5.23 9.32
CA TYR A 148 -1.71 -4.78 10.53
C TYR A 148 -2.33 -3.47 10.97
N ARG A 149 -2.36 -3.24 12.28
CA ARG A 149 -3.02 -2.08 12.87
C ARG A 149 -2.13 -1.41 13.89
N LEU A 150 -1.98 -0.09 13.79
CA LEU A 150 -1.35 0.76 14.79
C LEU A 150 -2.41 1.64 15.43
N ALA A 151 -2.72 1.36 16.70
CA ALA A 151 -3.70 2.12 17.47
C ALA A 151 -3.16 3.54 17.84
N PRO A 152 -4.04 4.48 18.23
CA PRO A 152 -3.63 5.84 18.60
C PRO A 152 -2.73 5.79 19.83
N ASN A 153 -1.65 6.57 19.81
CA ASN A 153 -0.62 6.62 20.85
C ASN A 153 0.13 5.29 21.10
N SER A 154 -0.15 4.23 20.34
CA SER A 154 0.64 3.01 20.35
C SER A 154 1.92 3.20 19.55
N LYS A 155 2.96 2.46 19.92
CA LYS A 155 4.16 2.26 19.10
C LYS A 155 4.25 0.83 18.55
N GLU A 156 3.30 -0.01 18.94
CA GLU A 156 3.27 -1.43 18.61
C GLU A 156 2.21 -1.68 17.55
N TRP A 157 2.63 -2.36 16.50
CA TRP A 157 1.75 -2.84 15.44
C TRP A 157 1.17 -4.19 15.82
N GLU A 158 -0.16 -4.28 15.73
CA GLU A 158 -0.88 -5.53 15.89
C GLU A 158 -1.00 -6.23 14.53
N SER A 159 -0.59 -7.49 14.46
CA SER A 159 -0.84 -8.35 13.29
C SER A 159 -2.22 -9.00 13.39
N LEU A 160 -3.04 -8.83 12.36
CA LEU A 160 -4.38 -9.42 12.28
C LEU A 160 -4.43 -10.66 11.39
N GLY A 161 -3.27 -11.07 10.85
CA GLY A 161 -3.16 -12.23 9.97
C GLY A 161 -3.76 -11.96 8.58
N VAL A 162 -4.25 -13.03 7.94
CA VAL A 162 -4.85 -12.98 6.60
C VAL A 162 -6.31 -12.51 6.70
N VAL A 163 -6.63 -11.40 6.04
CA VAL A 163 -7.95 -10.76 6.06
C VAL A 163 -8.71 -10.84 4.73
N ALA A 164 -8.03 -11.15 3.63
CA ALA A 164 -8.67 -11.52 2.36
C ALA A 164 -7.88 -12.63 1.66
N ARG A 165 -8.59 -13.54 0.99
CA ARG A 165 -8.04 -14.72 0.31
C ARG A 165 -8.39 -14.68 -1.18
N ASP A 166 -8.27 -15.81 -1.85
CA ASP A 166 -8.76 -16.01 -3.22
C ASP A 166 -8.13 -15.05 -4.24
N HIS A 167 -6.80 -14.96 -4.20
CA HIS A 167 -5.98 -14.14 -5.10
C HIS A 167 -6.17 -12.62 -4.93
N PHE A 168 -6.70 -12.18 -3.78
CA PHE A 168 -6.88 -10.77 -3.50
C PHE A 168 -5.54 -10.05 -3.25
N TRP A 169 -5.33 -8.95 -3.98
CA TRP A 169 -4.21 -8.03 -3.80
C TRP A 169 -4.73 -6.63 -3.45
N PRO A 170 -4.23 -5.96 -2.39
CA PRO A 170 -4.77 -4.68 -1.92
C PRO A 170 -4.72 -3.54 -2.94
N MET A 171 -3.86 -3.67 -3.96
CA MET A 171 -3.70 -2.68 -5.03
C MET A 171 -4.20 -3.20 -6.39
N ALA A 172 -4.92 -4.33 -6.41
CA ALA A 172 -5.57 -4.78 -7.64
C ALA A 172 -6.68 -3.82 -8.03
N GLU A 173 -6.98 -3.77 -9.33
CA GLU A 173 -8.16 -3.05 -9.81
C GLU A 173 -9.43 -3.64 -9.15
N PRO A 174 -10.41 -2.79 -8.80
CA PRO A 174 -11.69 -3.28 -8.32
C PRO A 174 -12.35 -4.20 -9.36
N VAL A 175 -12.77 -5.39 -8.92
CA VAL A 175 -13.61 -6.27 -9.72
C VAL A 175 -15.08 -5.88 -9.52
N LEU A 176 -15.80 -5.71 -10.63
CA LEU A 176 -17.24 -5.41 -10.66
C LEU A 176 -18.09 -6.68 -10.61
#